data_AF-A0A537RXG4-F1
#
_entry.id   AF-A0A537RXG4-F1
#
_cell.length_a   1.000
_cell.length_b   1.000
_cell.length_c   1.000
_cell.angle_alpha   90.00
_cell.angle_beta   90.00
_cell.angle_gamma   90.00
#
_symmetry.space_group_name_H-M   'P 1'
#
loop_
_entity.id
_entity.type
_entity.pdbx_description
1 polymer ?
#
loop_
_entity_poly.entity_id
_entity_poly.type
_entity_poly.pdbx_seq_one_letter_code
_entity_poly.pdbx_strand_id
1 'polypeptide(L)'
;MALRLWPVLSIVLAAAAMIGPARAQMPAPGSATGPMPNTGPVYIITYFEVGDAATKPTADALRQFAAAARKEDGNTGFVALEEIARPARFATVEVWRDKPALEAHGAAVAALRDKLQPSFASPFDIRTNAGLSVAG
;
A
#
# COMPACT_ATOMS: atom_id res chain seq x y z
N MET A 1 4.89 -66.26 -0.88
CA MET A 1 4.50 -65.92 -2.26
C MET A 1 3.14 -65.25 -2.20
N ALA A 2 3.09 -63.92 -2.32
CA ALA A 2 2.64 -63.19 -3.53
C ALA A 2 1.10 -63.29 -3.72
N LEU A 3 0.31 -62.23 -3.97
CA LEU A 3 0.51 -60.80 -4.19
C LEU A 3 -0.90 -60.14 -4.15
N ARG A 4 -0.96 -58.87 -3.69
CA ARG A 4 -1.88 -57.75 -4.02
C ARG A 4 -3.24 -58.03 -4.68
N LEU A 5 -4.29 -57.35 -4.20
CA LEU A 5 -5.12 -56.37 -4.94
C LEU A 5 -6.23 -55.79 -4.03
N TRP A 6 -6.35 -54.46 -3.99
CA TRP A 6 -7.41 -53.68 -3.31
C TRP A 6 -8.34 -53.12 -4.40
N PRO A 7 -9.67 -53.23 -4.27
CA PRO A 7 -10.54 -52.06 -4.00
C PRO A 7 -11.73 -52.48 -3.08
N VAL A 8 -12.56 -51.65 -2.46
CA VAL A 8 -13.48 -50.65 -2.99
C VAL A 8 -14.07 -49.91 -1.78
N LEU A 9 -14.01 -48.58 -1.84
CA LEU A 9 -15.07 -47.61 -1.50
C LEU A 9 -16.00 -47.89 -0.30
N SER A 10 -15.99 -46.98 0.67
CA SER A 10 -17.22 -46.36 1.17
C SER A 10 -16.91 -44.97 1.69
N ILE A 11 -17.32 -43.97 0.92
CA ILE A 11 -17.41 -42.58 1.33
C ILE A 11 -18.45 -42.51 2.45
N VAL A 12 -18.06 -42.01 3.62
CA VAL A 12 -19.01 -41.50 4.61
C VAL A 12 -18.69 -40.04 4.84
N LEU A 13 -19.54 -39.20 4.25
CA LEU A 13 -19.64 -37.80 4.60
C LEU A 13 -20.40 -37.72 5.93
N ALA A 14 -19.73 -37.24 6.98
CA ALA A 14 -20.40 -36.86 8.21
C ALA A 14 -19.94 -35.45 8.58
N ALA A 15 -20.77 -34.46 8.25
CA ALA A 15 -20.68 -33.14 8.86
C ALA A 15 -21.02 -33.29 10.34
N ALA A 16 -20.01 -33.13 11.20
CA ALA A 16 -20.17 -33.03 12.63
C ALA A 16 -19.68 -31.64 13.08
N ALA A 17 -20.60 -30.89 13.68
CA ALA A 17 -20.32 -29.64 14.37
C ALA A 17 -19.24 -29.84 15.43
N MET A 18 -18.12 -29.13 15.30
CA MET A 18 -17.07 -29.11 16.32
C MET A 18 -17.26 -27.88 17.21
N ILE A 19 -18.07 -28.04 18.25
CA ILE A 19 -17.93 -27.27 19.49
C ILE A 19 -16.70 -27.86 20.20
N GLY A 20 -15.50 -27.42 19.81
CA GLY A 20 -14.26 -27.68 20.52
C GLY A 20 -13.88 -26.50 21.42
N PRO A 21 -13.05 -26.69 22.48
CA PRO A 21 -12.56 -25.56 23.24
C PRO A 21 -11.81 -24.64 22.27
N ALA A 22 -12.11 -23.35 22.31
CA ALA A 22 -11.44 -22.35 21.49
C ALA A 22 -9.93 -22.55 21.60
N ARG A 23 -9.30 -23.10 20.55
CA ARG A 23 -7.85 -23.02 20.43
C ARG A 23 -7.58 -21.54 20.32
N ALA A 24 -6.92 -20.97 21.34
CA ALA A 24 -6.31 -19.66 21.21
C ALA A 24 -5.53 -19.68 19.90
N GLN A 25 -6.00 -18.91 18.92
CA GLN A 25 -5.33 -18.80 17.64
C GLN A 25 -3.92 -18.32 17.97
N MET A 26 -2.92 -19.17 17.75
CA MET A 26 -1.53 -18.77 17.87
C MET A 26 -1.37 -17.48 17.06
N PRO A 27 -0.65 -16.47 17.58
CA PRO A 27 -0.35 -15.29 16.78
C PRO A 27 0.19 -15.80 15.45
N ALA A 28 -0.43 -15.38 14.34
CA ALA A 28 0.19 -15.57 13.04
C ALA A 28 1.64 -15.08 13.17
N PRO A 29 2.66 -15.77 12.61
CA PRO A 29 3.99 -15.18 12.53
C PRO A 29 3.81 -13.76 12.03
N GLY A 30 4.23 -12.81 12.87
CA GLY A 30 3.71 -11.45 12.82
C GLY A 30 3.75 -10.88 11.42
N SER A 31 2.73 -10.08 11.09
CA SER A 31 2.84 -9.07 10.04
C SER A 31 4.27 -8.52 10.09
N ALA A 32 4.99 -8.60 8.98
CA ALA A 32 6.37 -8.17 8.91
C ALA A 32 6.47 -6.67 9.21
N THR A 33 6.50 -6.31 10.49
CA THR A 33 6.80 -4.97 11.00
C THR A 33 8.27 -4.93 11.44
N GLY A 34 9.14 -5.61 10.69
CA GLY A 34 10.58 -5.42 10.82
C GLY A 34 10.96 -4.05 10.28
N PRO A 35 12.02 -3.40 10.80
CA PRO A 35 12.55 -2.19 10.19
C PRO A 35 12.80 -2.44 8.69
N MET A 36 12.32 -1.54 7.83
CA MET A 36 12.68 -1.62 6.42
C MET A 36 14.21 -1.68 6.28
N PRO A 37 14.74 -2.57 5.44
CA PRO A 37 16.15 -2.54 5.10
C PRO A 37 16.54 -1.13 4.66
N ASN A 38 17.65 -0.60 5.17
CA ASN A 38 18.18 0.68 4.70
C ASN A 38 18.64 0.62 3.23
N THR A 39 18.79 -0.59 2.69
CA THR A 39 19.32 -0.86 1.35
C THR A 39 18.23 -1.49 0.48
N GLY A 40 17.95 -0.89 -0.68
CA GLY A 40 16.97 -1.38 -1.64
C GLY A 40 15.76 -0.44 -1.80
N PRO A 41 14.96 -0.62 -2.87
CA PRO A 41 13.92 0.33 -3.23
C PRO A 41 12.78 0.38 -2.21
N VAL A 42 12.25 1.59 -1.98
CA VAL A 42 11.12 1.86 -1.10
C VAL A 42 9.92 2.33 -1.93
N TYR A 43 8.76 1.75 -1.66
CA TYR A 43 7.53 2.03 -2.40
C TYR A 43 6.52 2.72 -1.50
N ILE A 44 6.07 3.91 -1.88
CA ILE A 44 5.06 4.66 -1.14
C ILE A 44 3.79 4.77 -1.95
N ILE A 45 2.66 4.51 -1.31
CA ILE A 45 1.35 4.87 -1.83
C ILE A 45 0.67 5.77 -0.82
N THR A 46 0.30 6.98 -1.24
CA THR A 46 -0.42 7.93 -0.39
C THR A 46 -1.82 8.13 -0.95
N TYR A 47 -2.85 7.96 -0.13
CA TYR A 47 -4.23 8.32 -0.48
C TYR A 47 -4.70 9.52 0.32
N PHE A 48 -5.52 10.38 -0.28
CA PHE A 48 -6.17 11.48 0.45
C PHE A 48 -7.38 12.03 -0.30
N GLU A 49 -8.19 12.82 0.41
CA GLU A 49 -9.38 13.47 -0.14
C GLU A 49 -9.41 14.94 0.25
N VAL A 50 -9.88 15.82 -0.64
CA VAL A 50 -10.09 17.24 -0.36
C VAL A 50 -11.58 17.60 -0.51
N GLY A 51 -11.99 18.77 -0.04
CA GLY A 51 -13.32 19.30 -0.33
C GLY A 51 -13.48 19.68 -1.81
N ASP A 52 -14.70 19.61 -2.35
CA ASP A 52 -14.99 19.77 -3.78
C ASP A 52 -14.36 21.03 -4.40
N ALA A 53 -14.44 22.17 -3.70
CA ALA A 53 -13.90 23.45 -4.15
C ALA A 53 -12.36 23.45 -4.33
N ALA A 54 -11.65 22.54 -3.65
CA ALA A 54 -10.20 22.43 -3.70
C ALA A 54 -9.68 21.40 -4.73
N THR A 55 -10.57 20.68 -5.42
CA THR A 55 -10.23 19.60 -6.36
C THR A 55 -9.24 20.04 -7.43
N LYS A 56 -9.60 21.03 -8.27
CA LYS A 56 -8.74 21.50 -9.36
C LYS A 56 -7.41 22.10 -8.85
N PRO A 57 -7.39 23.00 -7.85
CA PRO A 57 -6.13 23.49 -7.27
C PRO A 57 -5.23 22.37 -6.74
N THR A 58 -5.81 21.32 -6.16
CA THR A 58 -5.08 20.16 -5.65
C THR A 58 -4.45 19.36 -6.79
N ALA A 59 -5.21 19.09 -7.86
CA ALA A 59 -4.69 18.42 -9.05
C ALA A 59 -3.52 19.21 -9.67
N ASP A 60 -3.64 20.54 -9.77
CA ASP A 60 -2.55 21.42 -10.23
C ASP A 60 -1.30 21.32 -9.34
N ALA A 61 -1.50 21.35 -8.01
CA ALA A 61 -0.41 21.23 -7.04
C ALA A 61 0.27 19.87 -7.09
N LEU A 62 -0.48 18.77 -7.21
CA LEU A 62 0.06 17.42 -7.32
C LEU A 62 0.87 17.21 -8.61
N ARG A 63 0.44 17.79 -9.73
CA ARG A 63 1.22 17.73 -10.98
C ARG A 63 2.58 18.40 -10.84
N GLN A 64 2.62 19.56 -10.17
CA GLN A 64 3.87 20.26 -9.87
C GLN A 64 4.74 19.48 -8.89
N PHE A 65 4.14 18.95 -7.82
CA PHE A 65 4.81 18.13 -6.83
C PHE A 65 5.47 16.89 -7.46
N ALA A 66 4.72 16.14 -8.28
CA ALA A 66 5.24 14.99 -9.01
C ALA A 66 6.38 15.36 -9.97
N ALA A 67 6.29 16.51 -10.65
CA ALA A 67 7.35 16.97 -11.55
C ALA A 67 8.64 17.38 -10.80
N ALA A 68 8.51 17.90 -9.58
CA ALA A 68 9.64 18.20 -8.71
C ALA A 68 10.26 16.92 -8.13
N ALA A 69 9.43 16.02 -7.58
CA ALA A 69 9.86 14.78 -6.96
C ALA A 69 10.66 13.89 -7.91
N ARG A 70 10.27 13.82 -9.20
CA ARG A 70 11.03 13.07 -10.23
C ARG A 70 12.45 13.59 -10.48
N LYS A 71 12.79 14.78 -10.01
CA LYS A 71 14.13 15.38 -10.15
C LYS A 71 14.97 15.20 -8.89
N GLU A 72 14.38 14.71 -7.80
CA GLU A 72 15.09 14.48 -6.55
C GLU A 72 16.03 13.28 -6.69
N ASP A 73 17.20 13.34 -6.05
CA ASP A 73 18.13 12.22 -6.08
C ASP A 73 17.48 10.97 -5.46
N GLY A 74 17.61 9.86 -6.15
CA GLY A 74 17.04 8.58 -5.72
C GLY A 74 15.56 8.39 -6.06
N ASN A 75 14.84 9.36 -6.61
CA ASN A 75 13.52 9.07 -7.20
C ASN A 75 13.69 8.22 -8.46
N THR A 76 12.95 7.13 -8.56
CA THR A 76 12.94 6.22 -9.73
C THR A 76 11.55 6.08 -10.36
N GLY A 77 10.54 6.65 -9.70
CA GLY A 77 9.16 6.71 -10.18
C GLY A 77 8.31 7.60 -9.29
N PHE A 78 7.44 8.38 -9.92
CA PHE A 78 6.40 9.15 -9.22
C PHE A 78 5.20 9.29 -10.14
N VAL A 79 4.02 8.91 -9.67
CA VAL A 79 2.73 9.10 -10.37
C VAL A 79 1.77 9.79 -9.41
N ALA A 80 1.09 10.82 -9.89
CA ALA A 80 -0.03 11.45 -9.21
C ALA A 80 -1.32 11.06 -9.95
N LEU A 81 -2.33 10.66 -9.19
CA LEU A 81 -3.59 10.10 -9.68
C LEU A 81 -4.75 10.90 -9.11
N GLU A 82 -5.75 11.10 -9.95
CA GLU A 82 -7.08 11.63 -9.61
C GLU A 82 -8.10 10.54 -9.96
N GLU A 83 -9.04 10.25 -9.06
CA GLU A 83 -10.06 9.21 -9.31
C GLU A 83 -11.13 9.72 -10.29
N ILE A 84 -11.29 9.05 -11.43
CA ILE A 84 -12.14 9.50 -12.57
C ILE A 84 -13.59 9.82 -12.17
N ALA A 85 -14.20 9.02 -11.29
CA ALA A 85 -15.59 9.19 -10.87
C ALA A 85 -15.74 9.92 -9.52
N ARG A 86 -14.62 10.29 -8.88
CA ARG A 86 -14.56 10.90 -7.54
C ARG A 86 -13.38 11.89 -7.52
N PRO A 87 -13.45 13.00 -8.26
CA PRO A 87 -12.27 13.82 -8.57
C PRO A 87 -11.66 14.50 -7.32
N ALA A 88 -12.40 14.59 -6.22
CA ALA A 88 -11.89 15.02 -4.91
C ALA A 88 -10.91 14.01 -4.25
N ARG A 89 -10.72 12.82 -4.84
CA ARG A 89 -9.86 11.74 -4.33
C ARG A 89 -8.61 11.59 -5.15
N PHE A 90 -7.50 11.52 -4.43
CA PHE A 90 -6.17 11.50 -5.03
C PHE A 90 -5.34 10.37 -4.47
N ALA A 91 -4.39 9.93 -5.29
CA ALA A 91 -3.33 9.04 -4.85
C ALA A 91 -1.97 9.44 -5.44
N THR A 92 -0.89 9.20 -4.69
CA THR A 92 0.47 9.17 -5.23
C THR A 92 1.03 7.75 -5.17
N VAL A 93 1.84 7.38 -6.18
CA VAL A 93 2.63 6.15 -6.19
C VAL A 93 4.07 6.54 -6.46
N GLU A 94 4.95 6.18 -5.54
CA GLU A 94 6.33 6.65 -5.53
C GLU A 94 7.29 5.49 -5.35
N VAL A 95 8.44 5.56 -6.03
CA VAL A 95 9.51 4.58 -5.93
C VAL A 95 10.82 5.32 -5.69
N TRP A 96 11.46 5.02 -4.56
CA TRP A 96 12.72 5.60 -4.13
C TRP A 96 13.81 4.52 -4.12
N ARG A 97 15.05 4.89 -4.46
CA ARG A 97 16.21 4.00 -4.56
C ARG A 97 16.49 3.29 -3.24
N ASP A 98 16.37 4.02 -2.14
CA ASP A 98 16.67 3.59 -0.79
C ASP A 98 15.95 4.50 0.24
N LYS A 99 16.05 4.10 1.51
CA LYS A 99 15.43 4.83 2.62
C LYS A 99 16.00 6.26 2.79
N PRO A 100 17.33 6.50 2.71
CA PRO A 100 17.87 7.87 2.77
C PRO A 100 17.28 8.81 1.72
N ALA A 101 17.09 8.35 0.47
CA ALA A 101 16.44 9.17 -0.57
C ALA A 101 14.99 9.54 -0.20
N LEU A 102 14.22 8.58 0.32
CA LEU A 102 12.86 8.84 0.81
C LEU A 102 12.87 9.82 2.00
N GLU A 103 13.80 9.68 2.94
CA GLU A 103 13.90 10.59 4.09
C GLU A 103 14.22 12.02 3.65
N ALA A 104 15.08 12.19 2.64
CA ALA A 104 15.36 13.49 2.04
C ALA A 104 14.12 14.13 1.39
N HIS A 105 13.23 13.32 0.81
CA HIS A 105 11.95 13.77 0.25
C HIS A 105 10.96 14.28 1.33
N GLY A 106 11.10 13.83 2.58
CA GLY A 106 10.12 14.05 3.65
C GLY A 106 9.75 15.51 3.91
N ALA A 107 10.67 16.46 3.72
CA ALA A 107 10.38 17.89 3.86
C ALA A 107 9.41 18.41 2.79
N ALA A 108 9.51 17.90 1.56
CA ALA A 108 8.60 18.24 0.47
C ALA A 108 7.19 17.71 0.75
N VAL A 109 7.08 16.48 1.28
CA VAL A 109 5.80 15.88 1.69
C VAL A 109 5.14 16.71 2.80
N ALA A 110 5.92 17.13 3.81
CA ALA A 110 5.42 17.98 4.89
C ALA A 110 4.89 19.32 4.35
N ALA A 111 5.64 19.97 3.46
CA ALA A 111 5.22 21.23 2.84
C ALA A 111 3.93 21.09 2.01
N LEU A 112 3.79 19.98 1.26
CA LEU A 112 2.57 19.68 0.52
C LEU A 112 1.38 19.48 1.47
N ARG A 113 1.56 18.68 2.52
CA ARG A 113 0.54 18.44 3.55
C ARG A 113 0.09 19.76 4.18
N ASP A 114 1.03 20.60 4.60
CA ASP A 114 0.71 21.86 5.28
C ASP A 114 -0.04 22.82 4.34
N LYS A 115 0.34 22.85 3.05
CA LYS A 115 -0.40 23.61 2.02
C LYS A 115 -1.84 23.11 1.83
N LEU A 116 -2.06 21.79 1.88
CA LEU A 116 -3.36 21.17 1.64
C LEU A 116 -4.22 21.02 2.91
N GLN A 117 -3.65 21.18 4.10
CA GLN A 117 -4.31 20.99 5.39
C GLN A 117 -5.67 21.69 5.50
N PRO A 118 -5.86 22.94 5.04
CA PRO A 118 -7.16 23.61 5.10
C PRO A 118 -8.23 23.00 4.19
N SER A 119 -7.82 22.19 3.21
CA SER A 119 -8.68 21.63 2.16
C SER A 119 -9.02 20.16 2.39
N PHE A 120 -8.38 19.47 3.33
CA PHE A 120 -8.59 18.03 3.52
C PHE A 120 -10.01 17.70 3.98
N ALA A 121 -10.66 16.80 3.24
CA ALA A 121 -11.80 16.02 3.70
C ALA A 121 -11.33 14.71 4.35
N SER A 122 -10.20 14.17 3.88
CA SER A 122 -9.45 13.08 4.51
C SER A 122 -7.95 13.37 4.38
N PRO A 123 -7.18 13.35 5.48
CA PRO A 123 -5.75 13.63 5.45
C PRO A 123 -4.98 12.54 4.71
N PHE A 124 -3.67 12.73 4.57
CA PHE A 124 -2.77 11.75 3.96
C PHE A 124 -2.77 10.42 4.73
N ASP A 125 -3.18 9.34 4.05
CA ASP A 125 -2.94 7.95 4.42
C ASP A 125 -1.70 7.46 3.67
N ILE A 126 -0.54 7.59 4.30
CA ILE A 126 0.76 7.21 3.74
C ILE A 126 1.04 5.76 4.08
N ARG A 127 1.26 4.94 3.06
CA ARG A 127 1.55 3.52 3.22
C ARG A 127 2.90 3.20 2.60
N THR A 128 3.82 2.75 3.44
CA THR A 128 5.08 2.21 2.97
C THR A 128 4.96 0.72 2.70
N ASN A 129 5.44 0.30 1.54
CA ASN A 129 5.33 -1.07 1.05
C ASN A 129 6.72 -1.65 0.78
N ALA A 130 6.82 -2.98 0.89
CA ALA A 130 7.92 -3.73 0.29
C ALA A 130 7.82 -3.71 -1.25
N GLY A 131 8.65 -4.50 -1.94
CA GLY A 131 8.60 -4.62 -3.41
C GLY A 131 7.19 -4.91 -3.94
N LEU A 132 6.71 -4.08 -4.87
CA LEU A 132 5.41 -4.23 -5.52
C LEU A 132 5.58 -4.77 -6.95
N SER A 133 4.60 -5.56 -7.41
CA SER A 133 4.50 -6.01 -8.80
C SER A 133 3.16 -5.58 -9.39
N VAL A 134 3.11 -5.41 -10.71
CA VAL A 134 1.84 -5.21 -11.42
C VAL A 134 1.08 -6.53 -11.39
N ALA A 135 -0.14 -6.51 -10.87
CA ALA A 135 -1.02 -7.67 -10.92
C ALA A 135 -1.38 -7.96 -12.38
N GLY A 136 -1.24 -9.23 -12.79
CA GLY A 136 -1.61 -9.73 -14.12
C GLY A 136 -3.01 -10.33 -14.17
#